data_AF-A0A4R2B570-F1
#
_entry.id   AF-A0A4R2B570-F1
#
_cell.length_a   1.000
_cell.length_b   1.000
_cell.length_c   1.000
_cell.angle_alpha   90.00
_cell.angle_beta   90.00
_cell.angle_gamma   90.00
#
_symmetry.space_group_name_H-M   'P 1'
#
loop_
_entity.id
_entity.type
_entity.pdbx_description
1 polymer ?
#
loop_
_entity_poly.entity_id
_entity_poly.type
_entity_poly.pdbx_seq_one_letter_code
_entity_poly.pdbx_strand_id
1 'polypeptide(L)' 'MTYTIYLAVIGVVIYSCGFALSLWKQKNKPGAFVIVVLSVIALVLPYFTYIK' A
#
# COMPACT_ATOMS: atom_id res chain seq x y z
N MET A 1 14.09 -12.48 8.41
CA MET A 1 12.97 -11.63 8.82
C MET A 1 12.74 -10.47 7.86
N THR A 2 13.77 -9.70 7.49
CA THR A 2 13.59 -8.51 6.65
C THR A 2 13.03 -8.81 5.25
N TYR A 3 13.54 -9.82 4.54
CA TYR A 3 13.00 -10.21 3.22
C TYR A 3 11.50 -10.58 3.23
N THR A 4 11.02 -11.21 4.31
CA THR A 4 9.60 -11.55 4.49
C THR A 4 8.74 -10.30 4.67
N ILE A 5 9.26 -9.27 5.36
CA ILE A 5 8.59 -7.98 5.52
C ILE A 5 8.44 -7.29 4.17
N TYR A 6 9.50 -7.25 3.34
CA TYR A 6 9.42 -6.66 2.01
C TYR A 6 8.42 -7.39 1.10
N LEU A 7 8.41 -8.72 1.11
CA LEU A 7 7.43 -9.51 0.35
C LEU A 7 5.99 -9.24 0.80
N ALA A 8 5.76 -9.16 2.11
CA ALA A 8 4.43 -8.84 2.66
C ALA A 8 3.99 -7.41 2.28
N VAL A 9 4.88 -6.42 2.41
CA VAL A 9 4.60 -5.02 2.05
C VAL A 9 4.28 -4.90 0.57
N ILE A 10 5.07 -5.53 -0.31
CA ILE A 10 4.81 -5.53 -1.76
C ILE A 10 3.44 -6.16 -2.07
N GLY A 11 3.10 -7.28 -1.43
CA GLY A 11 1.80 -7.92 -1.59
C GLY A 11 0.64 -7.02 -1.18
N VAL A 12 0.76 -6.33 -0.03
CA VAL A 12 -0.25 -5.38 0.46
C VAL A 12 -0.40 -4.19 -0.49
N VAL A 13 0.70 -3.67 -1.03
CA VAL A 13 0.67 -2.53 -1.97
C VAL A 13 -0.01 -2.91 -3.29
N ILE A 14 0.29 -4.09 -3.85
CA ILE A 14 -0.36 -4.59 -5.06
C ILE A 14 -1.87 -4.74 -4.84
N TYR A 15 -2.27 -5.36 -3.72
CA TYR A 15 -3.68 -5.51 -3.37
C TYR A 15 -4.37 -4.16 -3.21
N SER A 16 -3.73 -3.22 -2.51
CA SER A 16 -4.28 -1.89 -2.23
C SER A 16 -4.40 -1.04 -3.50
N CYS A 17 -3.47 -1.14 -4.44
CA CYS A 17 -3.60 -0.55 -5.77
C CYS A 17 -4.78 -1.13 -6.56
N GLY A 18 -4.94 -2.47 -6.56
CA GLY A 18 -6.11 -3.12 -7.17
C GLY A 18 -7.43 -2.68 -6.54
N PHE A 19 -7.45 -2.52 -5.21
CA PHE A 19 -8.61 -2.05 -4.47
C PHE A 19 -8.92 -0.57 -4.76
N ALA A 20 -7.90 0.29 -4.87
CA ALA A 20 -8.07 1.68 -5.27
C ALA A 20 -8.66 1.82 -6.68
N LEU A 21 -8.22 0.99 -7.63
CA LEU A 21 -8.80 0.94 -8.98
C LEU A 21 -10.26 0.49 -8.96
N SER A 22 -10.62 -0.47 -8.09
CA SER A 22 -12.01 -0.89 -7.87
C SER A 22 -12.87 0.25 -7.31
N LEU A 23 -12.38 0.98 -6.31
CA LEU A 23 -13.06 2.15 -5.75
C LEU A 23 -13.24 3.28 -6.78
N TRP A 24 -12.25 3.47 -7.65
CA TRP A 24 -12.35 4.43 -8.75
C TRP A 24 -13.47 4.07 -9.73
N LYS A 25 -13.61 2.77 -10.06
CA LYS A 25 -14.73 2.26 -10.89
C LYS A 25 -16.09 2.44 -10.21
N GLN A 26 -16.14 2.35 -8.88
CA GLN A 26 -17.36 2.58 -8.09
C GLN A 26 -17.69 4.08 -7.87
N LYS A 27 -17.01 4.99 -8.59
CA LYS A 27 -17.11 6.46 -8.43
C LYS A 27 -16.76 6.98 -7.02
N ASN A 28 -16.22 6.14 -6.14
CA ASN A 28 -15.75 6.55 -4.83
C ASN A 28 -14.29 7.08 -4.91
N LYS A 29 -14.16 8.21 -5.61
CA LYS A 29 -12.88 8.92 -5.81
C LYS A 29 -12.15 9.29 -4.50
N PRO A 30 -12.81 9.80 -3.44
CA PRO A 30 -12.11 10.12 -2.21
C PRO A 30 -11.58 8.86 -1.52
N GLY A 31 -12.36 7.77 -1.50
CA GLY A 31 -11.89 6.48 -0.97
C GLY A 31 -10.70 5.93 -1.76
N ALA A 32 -10.74 5.98 -3.09
CA ALA A 32 -9.62 5.57 -3.93
C ALA A 32 -8.35 6.40 -3.64
N PHE A 33 -8.48 7.72 -3.51
CA PHE A 33 -7.36 8.61 -3.22
C PHE A 33 -6.69 8.30 -1.88
N VAL A 34 -7.47 8.10 -0.82
CA VAL A 34 -6.95 7.74 0.51
C VAL A 34 -6.14 6.44 0.45
N ILE A 35 -6.60 5.44 -0.30
CA ILE A 35 -5.94 4.14 -0.37
C ILE A 35 -4.67 4.19 -1.20
N VAL A 36 -4.63 4.99 -2.27
CA VAL A 36 -3.39 5.23 -3.01
C VAL A 36 -2.35 5.89 -2.11
N VAL A 37 -2.74 6.95 -1.38
CA VAL A 37 -1.84 7.64 -0.44
C VAL A 37 -1.36 6.68 0.65
N LEU A 38 -2.25 5.87 1.23
CA LEU A 38 -1.92 4.87 2.24
C LEU A 38 -0.93 3.81 1.71
N SER A 39 -1.10 3.39 0.44
CA SER A 39 -0.21 2.43 -0.21
C SER A 39 1.20 2.98 -0.39
N VAL A 40 1.33 4.27 -0.73
CA VAL A 40 2.63 4.95 -0.83
C VAL A 40 3.31 5.04 0.53
N ILE A 41 2.57 5.38 1.59
CA ILE A 41 3.12 5.41 2.96
C ILE A 41 3.56 4.02 3.40
N ALA A 42 2.81 2.98 3.04
CA ALA A 42 3.12 1.60 3.40
C ALA A 42 4.44 1.10 2.81
N LEU A 43 4.84 1.60 1.63
CA LEU A 43 6.16 1.30 1.03
C LEU A 43 7.33 1.84 1.85
N VAL A 44 7.13 2.90 2.63
CA VAL A 44 8.18 3.55 3.42
C VAL A 44 8.36 2.89 4.80
N LEU A 45 7.32 2.24 5.35
CA LEU A 45 7.35 1.51 6.63
C LEU A 45 8.54 0.55 6.81
N PRO A 46 8.87 -0.35 5.87
CA PRO A 46 9.96 -1.30 6.06
C PRO A 46 11.35 -0.63 6.15
N TYR A 47 11.51 0.61 5.68
CA TYR A 47 12.77 1.35 5.83
C TYR A 47 13.04 1.74 7.29
N PHE A 48 11.99 2.01 8.08
CA PHE A 48 12.13 2.27 9.51
C PHE A 48 12.57 1.03 10.30
N THR A 49 12.38 -0.17 9.74
CA THR A 49 12.89 -1.41 10.36
C THR A 49 14.42 -1.52 10.28
N TYR A 50 15.05 -0.83 9.32
CA TYR A 50 16.51 -0.79 9.19
C TYR A 50 17.18 0.30 10.05
N ILE A 51 16.43 1.31 10.52
CA ILE A 51 16.94 2.40 11.38
C ILE A 51 16.91 1.94 12.86
N LYS A 52 17.44 0.74 13.14
CA LYS A 52 17.56 0.21 14.50
C LYS A 52 18.88 0.63 15.14
#